data_AF-A0A3D0J2K3-F1
#
_entry.id   AF-A0A3D0J2K3-F1
#
_cell.length_a   1.000
_cell.length_b   1.000
_cell.length_c   1.000
_cell.angle_alpha   90.00
_cell.angle_beta   90.00
_cell.angle_gamma   90.00
#
_symmetry.space_group_name_H-M   'P 1'
#
loop_
_entity.id
_entity.type
_entity.pdbx_description
1 polymer ?
#
loop_
_entity_poly.entity_id
_entity_poly.type
_entity_poly.pdbx_seq_one_letter_code
_entity_poly.pdbx_strand_id
1 'polypeptide(L)'
;GKVQDQMFREILKIPPEIVSSRFGYMVEALQFGAPPHGGIALGFDRLMALLLGQASIRDVIAFPKNARGQDVMSGAPAEATARQLKEIHIKSEGPAPG
;
A
#
# COMPACT_ATOMS: atom_id res chain seq x y z
N GLY A 1 -23.28 -4.14 -8.84
CA GLY A 1 -24.63 -3.98 -8.26
C GLY A 1 -25.09 -2.54 -8.39
N LYS A 2 -26.41 -2.28 -8.43
CA LYS A 2 -26.98 -0.93 -8.66
C LYS A 2 -26.44 0.14 -7.70
N VAL A 3 -26.30 -0.19 -6.41
CA VAL A 3 -25.80 0.73 -5.37
C VAL A 3 -24.36 1.19 -5.64
N GLN A 4 -23.47 0.27 -6.03
CA GLN A 4 -22.07 0.59 -6.32
C GLN A 4 -21.94 1.49 -7.57
N ASP A 5 -22.76 1.25 -8.60
CA ASP A 5 -22.76 2.05 -9.83
C ASP A 5 -23.26 3.49 -9.58
N GLN A 6 -24.32 3.64 -8.77
CA GLN A 6 -24.80 4.95 -8.32
C GLN A 6 -23.74 5.70 -7.50
N MET A 7 -23.04 5.02 -6.57
CA MET A 7 -21.96 5.65 -5.82
C MET A 7 -20.84 6.16 -6.72
N PHE A 8 -20.42 5.38 -7.70
CA PHE A 8 -19.37 5.80 -8.61
C PHE A 8 -19.80 6.95 -9.53
N ARG A 9 -21.00 6.90 -10.10
CA ARG A 9 -21.44 7.87 -11.12
C ARG A 9 -22.07 9.14 -10.54
N GLU A 10 -22.97 8.99 -9.58
CA GLU A 10 -23.84 10.09 -9.11
C GLU A 10 -23.21 10.85 -7.94
N ILE A 11 -22.55 10.13 -7.02
CA ILE A 11 -22.00 10.70 -5.78
C ILE A 11 -20.53 11.09 -5.94
N LEU A 12 -19.67 10.12 -6.25
CA LEU A 12 -18.23 10.32 -6.40
C LEU A 12 -17.84 10.92 -7.77
N LYS A 13 -18.76 10.87 -8.75
CA LYS A 13 -18.60 11.40 -10.11
C LYS A 13 -17.31 10.92 -10.79
N ILE A 14 -17.00 9.64 -10.64
CA ILE A 14 -15.81 9.01 -11.23
C ILE A 14 -16.13 8.63 -12.68
N PRO A 15 -15.29 9.02 -13.66
CA PRO A 15 -15.44 8.62 -15.06
C PRO A 15 -15.51 7.08 -15.23
N PRO A 16 -16.39 6.55 -16.10
CA PRO A 16 -16.55 5.11 -16.30
C PRO A 16 -15.25 4.37 -16.67
N GLU A 17 -14.37 5.03 -17.41
CA GLU A 17 -13.09 4.50 -17.88
C GLU A 17 -12.12 4.29 -16.69
N ILE A 18 -12.17 5.17 -15.69
CA ILE A 18 -11.39 5.06 -14.46
C ILE A 18 -11.94 3.95 -13.58
N VAL A 19 -13.26 3.79 -13.51
CA VAL A 19 -13.89 2.69 -12.76
C VAL A 19 -13.49 1.34 -13.36
N SER A 20 -13.58 1.21 -14.69
CA SER A 20 -13.20 -0.01 -15.40
C SER A 20 -11.71 -0.36 -15.20
N SER A 21 -10.82 0.61 -15.39
CA SER A 21 -9.36 0.38 -15.30
C SER A 21 -8.87 0.07 -13.88
N ARG A 22 -9.47 0.66 -12.83
CA ARG A 22 -9.00 0.46 -11.45
C ARG A 22 -9.77 -0.60 -10.67
N PHE A 23 -11.07 -0.74 -10.94
CA PHE A 23 -11.99 -1.55 -10.14
C PHE A 23 -12.76 -2.59 -10.96
N GLY A 24 -12.55 -2.69 -12.27
CA GLY A 24 -13.31 -3.57 -13.17
C GLY A 24 -13.36 -5.02 -12.70
N TYR A 25 -12.19 -5.61 -12.38
CA TYR A 25 -12.10 -6.99 -11.90
C TYR A 25 -12.91 -7.23 -10.61
N MET A 26 -12.90 -6.26 -9.68
CA MET A 26 -13.61 -6.36 -8.41
C MET A 26 -15.12 -6.22 -8.62
N VAL A 27 -15.53 -5.28 -9.47
CA VAL A 27 -16.95 -5.08 -9.82
C VAL A 27 -17.52 -6.31 -10.52
N GLU A 28 -16.75 -6.96 -11.38
CA GLU A 28 -17.09 -8.22 -12.02
C GLU A 28 -17.23 -9.36 -10.99
N ALA A 29 -16.24 -9.53 -10.11
CA ALA A 29 -16.29 -10.53 -9.04
C ALA A 29 -17.54 -10.39 -8.16
N LEU A 30 -17.96 -9.16 -7.85
CA LEU A 30 -19.17 -8.90 -7.06
C LEU A 30 -20.47 -9.33 -7.78
N GLN A 31 -20.49 -9.44 -9.11
CA GLN A 31 -21.66 -9.88 -9.89
C GLN A 31 -21.93 -11.39 -9.76
N PHE A 32 -20.91 -12.17 -9.39
CA PHE A 32 -21.05 -13.63 -9.20
C PHE A 32 -21.69 -14.03 -7.85
N GLY A 33 -22.32 -13.07 -7.14
CA GLY A 33 -23.07 -13.36 -5.92
C GLY A 33 -22.25 -13.21 -4.65
N ALA A 34 -21.43 -12.17 -4.54
CA ALA A 34 -20.75 -11.86 -3.29
C ALA A 34 -21.76 -11.61 -2.15
N PRO A 35 -21.65 -12.28 -0.99
CA PRO A 35 -22.54 -12.05 0.14
C PRO A 35 -22.31 -10.66 0.75
N PRO A 36 -23.26 -10.12 1.54
CA PRO A 36 -23.00 -8.97 2.37
C PRO A 36 -21.83 -9.27 3.32
N HIS A 37 -20.73 -8.53 3.19
CA HIS A 37 -19.52 -8.73 3.95
C HIS A 37 -18.99 -7.40 4.46
N GLY A 38 -18.26 -7.46 5.57
CA GLY A 38 -17.61 -6.32 6.19
C GLY A 38 -16.51 -6.81 7.12
N GLY A 39 -15.49 -6.00 7.31
CA GLY A 39 -14.36 -6.33 8.17
C GLY A 39 -13.74 -5.08 8.78
N ILE A 40 -12.73 -5.29 9.62
CA ILE A 40 -11.97 -4.22 10.27
C ILE A 40 -10.48 -4.56 10.22
N ALA A 41 -9.65 -3.54 10.06
CA ALA A 41 -8.19 -3.65 10.17
C ALA A 41 -7.71 -2.82 11.36
N LEU A 42 -6.95 -3.44 12.26
CA LEU A 42 -6.39 -2.78 13.43
C LEU A 42 -4.95 -2.34 13.15
N GLY A 43 -4.63 -1.10 13.51
CA GLY A 43 -3.25 -0.61 13.51
C GLY A 43 -2.46 -1.24 14.66
N PHE A 44 -1.95 -2.46 14.45
CA PHE A 44 -1.34 -3.28 15.50
C PHE A 44 -0.14 -2.61 16.19
N ASP A 45 0.78 -1.99 15.43
CA ASP A 45 1.95 -1.30 16.00
C ASP A 45 1.52 -0.13 16.90
N ARG A 46 0.48 0.60 16.49
CA ARG A 46 -0.08 1.70 17.29
C ARG A 46 -0.76 1.16 18.54
N LEU A 47 -1.50 0.05 18.43
CA LEU A 47 -2.12 -0.61 19.58
C LEU A 47 -1.05 -1.01 20.60
N MET A 48 0.04 -1.64 20.15
CA MET A 48 1.14 -2.04 21.03
C MET A 48 1.83 -0.84 21.68
N ALA A 49 2.11 0.23 20.91
CA ALA A 49 2.69 1.45 21.46
C ALA A 49 1.82 2.06 22.57
N LEU A 50 0.49 2.08 22.40
CA LEU A 50 -0.44 2.57 23.43
C LEU A 50 -0.44 1.68 24.68
N LEU A 51 -0.50 0.34 24.50
CA LEU A 51 -0.49 -0.60 25.62
C LEU A 51 0.82 -0.56 26.42
N LEU A 52 1.94 -0.28 25.76
CA LEU A 52 3.27 -0.20 26.36
C LEU A 52 3.68 1.22 26.76
N GLY A 53 2.79 2.21 26.62
CA GLY A 53 3.05 3.61 26.97
C GLY A 53 4.17 4.27 26.14
N GLN A 54 4.44 3.77 24.94
CA GLN A 54 5.47 4.29 24.04
C GLN A 54 4.92 5.43 23.18
N ALA A 55 5.70 6.51 23.04
CA ALA A 55 5.33 7.66 22.22
C ALA A 55 5.45 7.36 20.71
N SER A 56 6.37 6.46 20.34
CA SER A 56 6.66 6.09 18.96
C SER A 56 6.43 4.61 18.72
N ILE A 57 5.87 4.27 17.55
CA ILE A 57 5.75 2.88 17.11
C ILE A 57 7.12 2.23 16.87
N ARG A 58 8.19 3.05 16.69
CA ARG A 58 9.55 2.52 16.53
C ARG A 58 10.04 1.78 17.75
N ASP A 59 9.52 2.12 18.93
CA ASP A 59 9.94 1.51 20.20
C ASP A 59 9.28 0.14 20.43
N VAL A 60 8.32 -0.24 19.58
CA VAL A 60 7.64 -1.56 19.60
C VAL A 60 7.93 -2.40 18.36
N ILE A 61 8.84 -1.95 17.50
CA ILE A 61 9.28 -2.65 16.30
C ILE A 61 10.77 -2.98 16.47
N ALA A 62 11.16 -4.25 16.31
CA ALA A 62 12.53 -4.69 16.57
C ALA A 62 13.60 -3.97 15.73
N PHE A 63 13.30 -3.71 14.45
CA PHE A 63 14.21 -3.04 13.49
C PHE A 63 13.47 -1.92 12.76
N PRO A 64 13.26 -0.77 13.42
CA PRO A 64 12.49 0.33 12.84
C PRO A 64 13.32 1.09 11.80
N LYS A 65 12.65 1.66 10.80
CA LYS A 65 13.30 2.62 9.88
C LYS A 65 13.31 4.03 10.49
N ASN A 66 14.31 4.83 10.14
CA ASN A 66 14.39 6.24 10.55
C ASN A 66 13.32 7.11 9.82
N ALA A 67 13.30 8.42 10.08
CA ALA A 67 12.30 9.32 9.46
C ALA A 67 12.46 9.48 7.94
N ARG A 68 13.62 9.11 7.40
CA ARG A 68 13.89 9.05 5.95
C ARG A 68 13.59 7.68 5.34
N GLY A 69 13.02 6.75 6.12
CA GLY A 69 12.71 5.38 5.67
C GLY A 69 13.93 4.47 5.58
N GLN A 70 15.09 4.88 6.08
CA GLN A 70 16.33 4.11 6.01
C GLN A 70 16.49 3.19 7.21
N ASP A 71 17.07 2.03 6.97
CA ASP A 71 17.56 1.10 7.98
C ASP A 71 19.03 1.39 8.26
N VAL A 72 19.30 2.02 9.39
CA VAL A 72 20.66 2.38 9.76
C VAL A 72 21.49 1.15 10.12
N MET A 73 20.84 0.07 10.58
CA MET A 73 21.55 -1.15 10.98
C MET A 73 22.03 -1.95 9.77
N SER A 74 21.17 -2.14 8.77
CA SER A 74 21.51 -2.89 7.56
C SER A 74 22.08 -2.03 6.42
N GLY A 75 22.03 -0.69 6.55
CA GLY A 75 22.45 0.22 5.48
C GLY A 75 21.50 0.22 4.28
N ALA A 76 20.20 -0.03 4.52
CA ALA A 76 19.19 -0.11 3.46
C ALA A 76 18.34 1.18 3.38
N PRO A 77 17.80 1.55 2.20
CA PRO A 77 18.02 0.93 0.89
C PRO A 77 19.45 1.12 0.41
N ALA A 78 19.92 0.19 -0.43
CA ALA A 78 21.24 0.23 -1.08
C ALA A 78 21.07 0.14 -2.60
N GLU A 79 22.06 0.60 -3.35
CA GLU A 79 22.04 0.54 -4.81
C GLU A 79 22.09 -0.91 -5.33
N ALA A 80 21.23 -1.20 -6.31
CA ALA A 80 21.32 -2.44 -7.07
C ALA A 80 22.36 -2.31 -8.20
N THR A 81 23.08 -3.39 -8.49
CA THR A 81 24.05 -3.39 -9.58
C THR A 81 23.38 -3.27 -10.95
N ALA A 82 24.07 -2.70 -11.94
CA ALA A 82 23.57 -2.61 -13.31
C ALA A 82 23.20 -3.98 -13.90
N ARG A 83 23.92 -5.05 -13.51
CA ARG A 83 23.61 -6.42 -13.92
C ARG A 83 22.25 -6.87 -13.36
N GLN A 84 22.00 -6.68 -12.07
CA GLN A 84 20.73 -7.06 -11.43
C GLN A 84 19.55 -6.30 -12.05
N LEU A 85 19.71 -5.00 -12.31
CA LEU A 85 18.66 -4.21 -12.96
C LEU A 85 18.40 -4.68 -14.39
N LYS A 86 19.46 -5.00 -15.15
CA LYS A 86 19.33 -5.53 -16.51
C LYS A 86 18.62 -6.89 -16.55
N GLU A 87 18.88 -7.77 -15.59
CA GLU A 87 18.25 -9.08 -15.48
C GLU A 87 16.71 -8.97 -15.30
N ILE A 88 16.22 -7.88 -14.70
CA ILE A 88 14.78 -7.61 -14.54
C ILE A 88 14.25 -6.55 -15.52
N HIS A 89 15.01 -6.22 -16.56
CA HIS A 89 14.64 -5.24 -17.59
C HIS A 89 14.36 -3.81 -17.07
N ILE A 90 15.00 -3.42 -15.96
CA ILE A 90 14.90 -2.08 -15.38
C ILE A 90 16.18 -1.27 -15.69
N LYS A 91 16.01 0.04 -15.89
CA LYS A 91 17.10 1.02 -15.99
C LYS A 91 16.82 2.15 -14.99
N SER A 92 17.80 2.48 -14.15
CA SER A 92 17.70 3.64 -13.26
C SER A 92 18.02 4.93 -14.03
N GLU A 93 17.13 5.92 -13.96
CA GLU A 93 17.33 7.27 -14.55
C GLU A 93 17.41 8.38 -13.48
N GLY A 94 17.30 8.00 -12.20
CA GLY A 94 17.41 8.94 -11.07
C GLY A 94 18.85 9.11 -10.58
N PRO A 95 19.12 10.15 -9.77
CA PRO A 95 20.41 10.31 -9.12
C PRO A 95 20.68 9.12 -8.18
N ALA A 96 21.96 8.73 -8.08
CA ALA A 96 22.43 7.75 -7.12
C ALA A 96 21.92 8.10 -5.70
N PRO A 97 21.22 7.21 -4.98
CA PRO A 97 20.88 7.45 -3.59
C PRO A 97 22.16 7.68 -2.77
N GLY A 98 22.23 8.83 -2.09
CA GLY A 98 23.32 9.18 -1.18
C GLY A 98 23.25 8.49 0.17
#